data_AF-A0A3D3BTS7-F1
#
_entry.id   AF-A0A3D3BTS7-F1
#
_cell.length_a   1.000
_cell.length_b   1.000
_cell.length_c   1.000
_cell.angle_alpha   90.00
_cell.angle_beta   90.00
_cell.angle_gamma   90.00
#
_symmetry.space_group_name_H-M   'P 1'
#
loop_
_entity.id
_entity.type
_entity.pdbx_description
1 polymer ?
#
loop_
_entity_poly.entity_id
_entity_poly.type
_entity_poly.pdbx_seq_one_letter_code
_entity_poly.pdbx_strand_id
1 'polypeptide(L)'
;MRIHDQFSKIELQQLLARSDAQAWLAVLTSWVLVALAFALVALWPNTLTILLALIVIGGRQLGFGALMHECGHGSLFATKGLNSWVGKWLCAGPVMYRIDDYMVRHLLHHRTVGTAEDPDLSRYQAYPVTRASLRRKLIRDLTGRTTMKFLRDLLKA
;
A
#
# COMPACT_ATOMS: atom_id res chain seq x y z
N MET A 1 20.25 -14.88 10.02
CA MET A 1 19.29 -16.01 10.12
C MET A 1 18.72 -16.26 8.73
N ARG A 2 18.88 -17.46 8.14
CA ARG A 2 18.28 -17.76 6.83
C ARG A 2 16.92 -18.42 7.05
N ILE A 3 15.93 -18.12 6.21
CA ILE A 3 14.56 -18.62 6.35
C ILE A 3 14.51 -20.15 6.31
N HIS A 4 15.36 -20.79 5.49
CA HIS A 4 15.47 -22.25 5.39
C HIS A 4 16.03 -22.91 6.66
N ASP A 5 16.63 -22.14 7.57
CA ASP A 5 17.12 -22.66 8.84
C ASP A 5 15.99 -22.74 9.89
N GLN A 6 14.83 -22.14 9.62
CA GLN A 6 13.72 -22.00 10.57
C GLN A 6 12.46 -22.78 10.19
N PHE A 7 12.30 -23.14 8.91
CA PHE A 7 11.10 -23.82 8.41
C PHE A 7 11.47 -24.99 7.50
N SER A 8 10.70 -26.08 7.60
CA SER A 8 10.80 -27.20 6.67
C SER A 8 10.34 -26.80 5.26
N LYS A 9 10.73 -27.59 4.25
CA LYS A 9 10.31 -27.34 2.86
C LYS A 9 8.78 -27.35 2.69
N ILE A 10 8.09 -28.23 3.41
CA ILE A 10 6.63 -28.36 3.33
C ILE A 10 5.96 -27.14 3.96
N GLU A 11 6.41 -26.69 5.12
CA GLU A 11 5.90 -25.46 5.76
C GLU A 11 6.12 -24.24 4.86
N LEU A 12 7.30 -24.12 4.24
CA LEU A 12 7.56 -23.04 3.29
C LEU A 12 6.63 -23.10 2.08
N GLN A 13 6.37 -24.28 1.52
CA GLN A 13 5.43 -24.43 0.41
C GLN A 13 4.01 -24.02 0.81
N GLN A 14 3.57 -24.35 2.02
CA GLN A 14 2.26 -23.95 2.54
C GLN A 14 2.17 -22.44 2.77
N LEU A 15 3.19 -21.84 3.40
CA LEU A 15 3.24 -20.39 3.66
C LEU A 15 3.33 -19.55 2.38
N LEU A 16 3.96 -20.09 1.33
CA LEU A 16 4.12 -19.43 0.04
C LEU A 16 3.02 -19.79 -0.96
N ALA A 17 2.05 -20.62 -0.58
CA ALA A 17 0.95 -21.01 -1.45
C ALA A 17 0.08 -19.80 -1.78
N ARG A 18 -0.18 -19.60 -3.09
CA ARG A 18 -0.97 -18.49 -3.61
C ARG A 18 -2.34 -18.97 -4.01
N SER A 19 -3.36 -18.15 -3.78
CA SER A 19 -4.75 -18.47 -4.14
C SER A 19 -5.37 -17.31 -4.90
N ASP A 20 -5.64 -17.52 -6.19
CA ASP A 20 -6.31 -16.51 -7.03
C ASP A 20 -7.69 -16.13 -6.45
N ALA A 21 -8.38 -17.07 -5.79
CA ALA A 21 -9.65 -16.80 -5.12
C ALA A 21 -9.50 -15.82 -3.94
N GLN A 22 -8.50 -16.04 -3.07
CA GLN A 22 -8.22 -15.13 -1.95
C GLN A 22 -7.73 -13.76 -2.44
N ALA A 23 -6.92 -13.75 -3.49
CA ALA A 23 -6.45 -12.54 -4.14
C ALA A 23 -7.63 -11.70 -4.68
N TRP A 24 -8.54 -12.34 -5.43
CA TRP A 24 -9.75 -11.66 -5.92
C TRP A 24 -10.64 -11.20 -4.78
N LEU A 25 -10.82 -12.00 -3.72
CA LEU A 25 -11.59 -11.58 -2.56
C LEU A 25 -11.02 -10.30 -1.92
N ALA A 26 -9.69 -10.19 -1.79
CA ALA A 26 -9.04 -9.00 -1.24
C ALA A 26 -9.23 -7.75 -2.13
N VAL A 27 -9.10 -7.91 -3.45
CA VAL A 27 -9.29 -6.83 -4.43
C VAL A 27 -10.76 -6.38 -4.45
N LEU A 28 -11.70 -7.33 -4.57
CA LEU A 28 -13.13 -7.05 -4.60
C LEU A 28 -13.61 -6.41 -3.30
N THR A 29 -13.17 -6.90 -2.15
CA THR A 29 -13.52 -6.29 -0.86
C THR A 29 -13.09 -4.83 -0.79
N SER A 30 -11.90 -4.50 -1.30
CA SER A 30 -11.41 -3.13 -1.33
C SER A 30 -12.27 -2.23 -2.21
N TRP A 31 -12.63 -2.69 -3.41
CA TRP A 31 -13.48 -1.94 -4.34
C TRP A 31 -14.93 -1.82 -3.88
N VAL A 32 -15.51 -2.88 -3.32
CA VAL A 32 -16.87 -2.86 -2.76
C VAL A 32 -16.94 -1.86 -1.62
N LEU A 33 -15.96 -1.82 -0.71
CA LEU A 33 -15.95 -0.84 0.38
C LEU A 33 -15.85 0.61 -0.12
N VAL A 34 -15.09 0.85 -1.19
CA VAL A 34 -15.05 2.17 -1.84
C VAL A 34 -16.41 2.52 -2.45
N ALA A 35 -17.02 1.59 -3.20
CA ALA A 35 -18.32 1.82 -3.81
C ALA A 35 -19.42 2.07 -2.78
N LEU A 36 -19.43 1.30 -1.68
CA LEU A 36 -20.36 1.49 -0.57
C LEU A 36 -20.15 2.85 0.14
N ALA A 37 -18.90 3.29 0.31
CA ALA A 37 -18.61 4.60 0.88
C ALA A 37 -19.15 5.75 -0.01
N PHE A 38 -19.00 5.65 -1.33
CA PHE A 38 -19.61 6.61 -2.25
C PHE A 38 -21.14 6.54 -2.24
N ALA A 39 -21.72 5.35 -2.27
CA ALA A 39 -23.17 5.16 -2.24
C ALA A 39 -23.79 5.72 -0.93
N LEU A 40 -23.12 5.52 0.20
CA LEU A 40 -23.55 6.08 1.49
C LEU A 40 -23.69 7.60 1.43
N VAL A 41 -22.68 8.29 0.88
CA VAL A 41 -22.71 9.76 0.76
C VAL A 41 -23.74 10.21 -0.27
N ALA A 42 -23.89 9.47 -1.38
CA ALA A 42 -24.86 9.80 -2.42
C ALA A 42 -26.32 9.68 -1.93
N LEU A 43 -26.63 8.68 -1.10
CA LEU A 43 -27.97 8.45 -0.56
C LEU A 43 -28.28 9.33 0.66
N TRP A 44 -27.28 9.65 1.48
CA TRP A 44 -27.44 10.45 2.69
C TRP A 44 -26.33 11.49 2.83
N PRO A 45 -26.34 12.58 2.05
CA PRO A 45 -25.26 13.57 2.07
C PRO A 45 -25.31 14.43 3.34
N ASN A 46 -24.48 14.10 4.32
CA ASN A 46 -24.32 14.89 5.55
C ASN A 46 -22.90 14.76 6.10
N THR A 47 -22.54 15.61 7.07
CA THR A 47 -21.18 15.66 7.62
C THR A 47 -20.71 14.31 8.17
N LEU A 48 -21.59 13.54 8.84
CA LEU A 48 -21.22 12.27 9.43
C LEU A 48 -20.91 11.20 8.37
N THR A 49 -21.76 11.08 7.35
CA THR A 49 -21.55 10.11 6.26
C THR A 49 -20.32 10.45 5.43
N ILE A 50 -20.05 11.74 5.21
CA ILE A 50 -18.83 12.21 4.55
C ILE A 50 -17.59 11.83 5.38
N LEU A 51 -17.57 12.11 6.69
CA LEU A 51 -16.43 11.76 7.54
C LEU A 51 -16.18 10.25 7.59
N LEU A 52 -17.24 9.44 7.68
CA LEU A 52 -17.13 7.99 7.65
C LEU A 52 -16.58 7.51 6.30
N ALA A 53 -17.08 8.03 5.18
CA ALA A 53 -16.59 7.71 3.85
C ALA A 53 -15.11 8.08 3.68
N LEU A 54 -14.67 9.24 4.19
CA LEU A 54 -13.26 9.64 4.16
C LEU A 54 -12.36 8.65 4.91
N ILE A 55 -12.78 8.17 6.08
CA ILE A 55 -12.02 7.17 6.85
C ILE A 55 -11.94 5.85 6.07
N VAL A 56 -13.07 5.37 5.54
CA VAL A 56 -13.12 4.11 4.78
C VAL A 56 -12.27 4.20 3.52
N ILE A 57 -12.46 5.25 2.70
CA ILE A 57 -11.72 5.45 1.45
C ILE A 57 -10.23 5.64 1.74
N GLY A 58 -9.85 6.45 2.73
CA GLY A 58 -8.45 6.62 3.13
C GLY A 58 -7.80 5.30 3.56
N GLY A 59 -8.51 4.47 4.33
CA GLY A 59 -8.06 3.12 4.67
C GLY A 59 -7.94 2.20 3.46
N ARG A 60 -8.84 2.32 2.48
CA ARG A 60 -8.77 1.55 1.22
C ARG A 60 -7.65 2.02 0.30
N GLN A 61 -7.27 3.31 0.31
CA GLN A 61 -6.08 3.78 -0.40
C GLN A 61 -4.82 3.07 0.11
N LEU A 62 -4.64 2.96 1.43
CA LEU A 62 -3.55 2.15 2.00
C LEU A 62 -3.67 0.67 1.58
N GLY A 63 -4.89 0.12 1.62
CA GLY A 63 -5.16 -1.25 1.18
C GLY A 63 -4.76 -1.51 -0.27
N PHE A 64 -5.10 -0.61 -1.20
CA PHE A 64 -4.68 -0.70 -2.60
C PHE A 64 -3.17 -0.60 -2.75
N GLY A 65 -2.49 0.25 -1.97
CA GLY A 65 -1.04 0.30 -1.90
C GLY A 65 -0.42 -1.03 -1.42
N ALA A 66 -1.02 -1.70 -0.45
CA ALA A 66 -0.58 -3.02 -0.02
C ALA A 66 -0.82 -4.09 -1.10
N LEU A 67 -1.98 -4.07 -1.77
CA LEU A 67 -2.27 -5.02 -2.85
C LEU A 67 -1.37 -4.81 -4.07
N MET A 68 -1.08 -3.55 -4.44
CA MET A 68 -0.13 -3.27 -5.53
C MET A 68 1.29 -3.74 -5.17
N HIS A 69 1.68 -3.63 -3.91
CA HIS A 69 2.97 -4.13 -3.40
C HIS A 69 3.08 -5.64 -3.56
N GLU A 70 2.07 -6.41 -3.13
CA GLU A 70 2.04 -7.87 -3.29
C GLU A 70 2.01 -8.29 -4.76
N CYS A 71 1.26 -7.56 -5.61
CA CYS A 71 1.31 -7.76 -7.05
C CYS A 71 2.71 -7.51 -7.63
N GLY A 72 3.41 -6.50 -7.13
CA GLY A 72 4.77 -6.16 -7.56
C GLY A 72 5.78 -7.26 -7.22
N HIS A 73 5.62 -7.92 -6.08
CA HIS A 73 6.38 -9.12 -5.70
C HIS A 73 5.91 -10.39 -6.43
N GLY A 74 4.76 -10.34 -7.10
CA GLY A 74 4.15 -11.51 -7.72
C GLY A 74 3.63 -12.53 -6.69
N SER A 75 3.37 -12.10 -5.46
CA SER A 75 2.90 -12.94 -4.35
C SER A 75 1.37 -12.98 -4.25
N LEU A 76 0.65 -12.00 -4.79
CA LEU A 76 -0.80 -11.91 -4.61
C LEU A 76 -1.54 -13.02 -5.38
N PHE A 77 -1.33 -13.10 -6.70
CA PHE A 77 -1.93 -14.14 -7.55
C PHE A 77 -0.93 -15.27 -7.84
N ALA A 78 -1.41 -16.48 -8.04
CA ALA A 78 -0.63 -17.59 -8.60
C ALA A 78 -0.24 -17.28 -10.06
N THR A 79 -1.12 -16.58 -10.79
CA THR A 79 -0.89 -16.21 -12.20
C THR A 79 -0.08 -14.92 -12.33
N LYS A 80 1.08 -14.99 -13.00
CA LYS A 80 1.97 -13.83 -13.21
C LYS A 80 1.31 -12.69 -13.99
N GLY A 81 0.52 -13.01 -15.02
CA GLY A 81 -0.21 -12.02 -15.82
C GLY A 81 -1.24 -11.24 -15.00
N LEU A 82 -1.93 -11.90 -14.06
CA LEU A 82 -2.90 -11.26 -13.16
C LEU A 82 -2.21 -10.29 -12.22
N ASN A 83 -1.09 -10.67 -11.60
CA ASN A 83 -0.31 -9.74 -10.76
C ASN A 83 0.05 -8.46 -11.51
N SER A 84 0.49 -8.58 -12.78
CA SER A 84 0.84 -7.40 -13.58
C SER A 84 -0.38 -6.53 -13.89
N TRP A 85 -1.45 -7.11 -14.41
CA TRP A 85 -2.62 -6.35 -14.85
C TRP A 85 -3.42 -5.77 -13.68
N VAL A 86 -3.75 -6.60 -12.68
CA VAL A 86 -4.51 -6.18 -11.49
C VAL A 86 -3.71 -5.16 -10.68
N GLY A 87 -2.42 -5.43 -10.46
CA GLY A 87 -1.52 -4.54 -9.75
C GLY A 87 -1.44 -3.15 -10.38
N LYS A 88 -1.35 -3.07 -11.71
CA LYS A 88 -1.33 -1.80 -12.46
C LYS A 88 -2.66 -1.06 -12.38
N TRP A 89 -3.74 -1.72 -12.78
CA TRP A 89 -4.99 -1.02 -13.09
C TRP A 89 -5.96 -0.94 -11.91
N LEU A 90 -6.06 -2.01 -11.13
CA LEU A 90 -7.05 -2.10 -10.06
C LEU A 90 -6.49 -1.73 -8.68
N CYS A 91 -5.17 -1.74 -8.52
CA CYS A 91 -4.51 -1.41 -7.25
C CYS A 91 -3.73 -0.09 -7.33
N ALA A 92 -2.75 0.03 -8.23
CA ALA A 92 -1.91 1.24 -8.30
C ALA A 92 -2.63 2.46 -8.88
N GLY A 93 -3.44 2.27 -9.94
CA GLY A 93 -4.19 3.34 -10.60
C GLY A 93 -5.05 4.19 -9.67
N PRO A 94 -5.93 3.62 -8.83
CA PRO A 94 -6.79 4.35 -7.89
C PRO A 94 -6.06 5.22 -6.87
N VAL A 95 -4.79 4.93 -6.60
CA VAL A 95 -3.92 5.69 -5.69
C VAL A 95 -2.86 6.49 -6.43
N MET A 96 -2.99 6.66 -7.74
CA MET A 96 -2.11 7.43 -8.61
C MET A 96 -0.63 6.99 -8.54
N TYR A 97 -0.41 5.68 -8.39
CA TYR A 97 0.92 5.07 -8.44
C TYR A 97 1.17 4.39 -9.80
N ARG A 98 2.44 4.35 -10.18
CA ARG A 98 2.95 3.47 -11.22
C ARG A 98 3.74 2.36 -10.56
N ILE A 99 3.23 1.13 -10.66
CA ILE A 99 3.85 -0.04 -10.00
C ILE A 99 5.29 -0.26 -10.50
N ASP A 100 5.57 -0.02 -11.77
CA ASP A 100 6.89 -0.25 -12.35
C ASP A 100 7.94 0.69 -11.69
N ASP A 101 7.62 1.98 -11.57
CA ASP A 101 8.50 2.98 -10.94
C ASP A 101 8.67 2.71 -9.44
N TYR A 102 7.59 2.32 -8.77
CA TYR A 102 7.61 1.93 -7.36
C TYR A 102 8.54 0.73 -7.13
N MET A 103 8.41 -0.32 -7.94
CA MET A 103 9.15 -1.57 -7.74
C MET A 103 10.66 -1.43 -7.96
N VAL A 104 11.13 -0.55 -8.85
CA VAL A 104 12.57 -0.30 -9.03
C VAL A 104 13.23 0.09 -7.71
N ARG A 105 12.65 1.07 -7.02
CA ARG A 105 13.14 1.57 -5.74
C ARG A 105 12.84 0.59 -4.60
N HIS A 106 11.67 -0.02 -4.62
CA HIS A 106 11.22 -0.92 -3.57
C HIS A 106 12.03 -2.21 -3.47
N LEU A 107 12.41 -2.80 -4.62
CA LEU A 107 13.31 -3.96 -4.64
C LEU A 107 14.72 -3.62 -4.19
N LEU A 108 15.20 -2.41 -4.51
CA LEU A 108 16.47 -1.92 -3.97
C LEU A 108 16.40 -1.82 -2.44
N HIS A 109 15.35 -1.20 -1.90
CA HIS A 109 15.09 -1.17 -0.45
C HIS A 109 15.16 -2.57 0.15
N HIS A 110 14.38 -3.54 -0.35
CA HIS A 110 14.42 -4.91 0.18
C HIS A 110 15.78 -5.59 0.12
N ARG A 111 16.60 -5.27 -0.89
CA ARG A 111 17.96 -5.83 -1.04
C ARG A 111 18.96 -5.18 -0.08
N THR A 112 18.82 -3.90 0.23
CA THR A 112 19.79 -3.11 1.00
C THR A 112 19.25 -2.65 2.36
N VAL A 113 18.12 -3.20 2.84
CA VAL A 113 17.47 -2.78 4.10
C VAL A 113 18.50 -2.60 5.22
N GLY A 114 18.51 -1.41 5.81
CA GLY A 114 19.35 -1.08 6.96
C GLY A 114 20.78 -0.68 6.64
N THR A 115 21.22 -0.77 5.39
CA THR A 115 22.52 -0.27 4.94
C THR A 115 22.42 1.18 4.46
N ALA A 116 23.56 1.83 4.22
CA ALA A 116 23.60 3.20 3.71
C ALA A 116 23.00 3.32 2.30
N GLU A 117 22.93 2.21 1.56
CA GLU A 117 22.39 2.13 0.19
C GLU A 117 20.87 1.91 0.17
N ASP A 118 20.20 1.81 1.32
CA ASP A 118 18.75 1.74 1.37
C ASP A 118 18.11 3.09 1.00
N PRO A 119 17.37 3.19 -0.13
CA PRO A 119 16.72 4.44 -0.56
C PRO A 119 15.66 4.95 0.45
N ASP A 120 15.24 4.10 1.38
CA ASP A 120 14.24 4.39 2.39
C ASP A 120 14.83 4.57 3.80
N LEU A 121 16.16 4.44 3.99
CA LEU A 121 16.82 4.56 5.30
C LEU A 121 16.41 5.84 6.04
N SER A 122 16.40 6.97 5.33
CA SER A 122 16.03 8.28 5.88
C SER A 122 14.61 8.33 6.48
N ARG A 123 13.72 7.42 6.06
CA ARG A 123 12.34 7.33 6.54
C ARG A 123 12.23 6.70 7.92
N TYR A 124 13.15 5.81 8.28
CA TYR A 124 13.03 5.00 9.50
C TYR A 124 14.25 4.98 10.43
N GLN A 125 15.43 5.42 9.99
CA GLN A 125 16.66 5.41 10.81
C GLN A 125 16.56 6.18 12.13
N ALA A 126 15.62 7.14 12.22
CA ALA A 126 15.41 7.96 13.41
C ALA A 126 14.38 7.37 14.39
N TYR A 127 13.86 6.15 14.16
CA TYR A 127 12.96 5.50 15.11
C TYR A 127 13.73 4.86 16.28
N PRO A 128 13.14 4.86 17.50
CA PRO A 128 11.88 5.48 17.87
C PRO A 128 11.96 7.02 17.94
N VAL A 129 10.91 7.72 17.48
CA VAL A 129 10.85 9.19 17.53
C VAL A 129 10.14 9.69 18.80
N THR A 130 10.45 10.93 19.20
CA THR A 130 9.76 11.58 20.34
C THR A 130 8.27 11.79 20.08
N ARG A 131 7.45 11.84 21.15
CA ARG A 131 6.00 12.15 21.07
C ARG A 131 5.72 13.46 20.33
N ALA A 132 6.55 14.48 20.55
CA ALA A 132 6.44 15.76 19.86
C ALA A 132 6.65 15.62 18.34
N SER A 133 7.63 14.81 17.92
CA SER A 133 7.88 14.50 16.51
C SER A 133 6.71 13.74 15.88
N LEU A 134 6.18 12.73 16.57
CA LEU A 134 5.00 11.98 16.13
C LEU A 134 3.78 12.90 15.95
N ARG A 135 3.49 13.76 16.94
CA ARG A 135 2.39 14.74 16.85
C ARG A 135 2.52 15.66 15.64
N ARG A 136 3.73 16.17 15.35
CA ARG A 136 3.96 16.99 14.15
C ARG A 136 3.70 16.23 12.85
N LYS A 137 4.14 14.97 12.76
CA LYS A 137 3.90 14.11 11.58
C LYS A 137 2.40 13.91 11.36
N LEU A 138 1.67 13.54 12.42
CA LEU A 138 0.21 13.36 12.38
C LEU A 138 -0.53 14.63 11.93
N ILE A 139 -0.21 15.79 12.52
CA ILE A 139 -0.83 17.07 12.11
C ILE A 139 -0.54 17.37 10.64
N ARG A 140 0.68 17.15 10.17
CA ARG A 140 1.07 17.37 8.78
C ARG A 140 0.26 16.48 7.82
N ASP A 141 0.01 15.24 8.19
CA ASP A 141 -0.76 14.30 7.37
C ASP A 141 -2.27 14.62 7.42
N LEU A 142 -2.83 14.90 8.60
CA LEU A 142 -4.24 15.30 8.77
C LEU A 142 -4.58 16.62 8.07
N THR A 143 -3.63 17.55 7.96
CA THR A 143 -3.81 18.82 7.24
C THR A 143 -3.47 18.73 5.76
N GLY A 144 -3.16 17.54 5.23
CA GLY A 144 -2.85 17.33 3.81
C GLY A 144 -1.54 17.93 3.32
N ARG A 145 -0.71 18.49 4.20
CA ARG A 145 0.56 19.15 3.85
C ARG A 145 1.54 18.18 3.18
N THR A 146 1.53 16.92 3.58
CA THR A 146 2.34 15.86 2.95
C THR A 146 1.95 15.66 1.50
N THR A 147 0.65 15.55 1.21
CA THR A 147 0.12 15.43 -0.16
C THR A 147 0.44 16.65 -1.01
N MET A 148 0.30 17.87 -0.46
CA MET A 148 0.64 19.11 -1.18
C MET A 148 2.12 19.18 -1.55
N LYS A 149 3.01 18.70 -0.68
CA LYS A 149 4.44 18.56 -1.01
C LYS A 149 4.65 17.56 -2.14
N PHE A 150 4.05 16.37 -2.03
CA PHE A 150 4.15 15.32 -3.04
C PHE A 150 3.67 15.79 -4.42
N LEU A 151 2.50 16.41 -4.51
CA LEU A 151 1.96 16.95 -5.77
C LEU A 151 2.88 18.00 -6.39
N ARG A 152 3.48 18.88 -5.56
CA ARG A 152 4.44 19.87 -6.04
C ARG A 152 5.70 19.22 -6.60
N ASP A 153 6.22 18.18 -5.95
CA ASP A 153 7.41 17.46 -6.41
C ASP A 153 7.09 16.69 -7.70
N LEU A 154 5.90 16.12 -7.82
CA LEU A 154 5.40 15.43 -9.01
C LEU A 154 5.25 16.38 -10.22
N LEU A 155 4.70 17.58 -10.02
CA LEU A 155 4.48 18.56 -11.10
C LEU A 155 5.77 19.26 -11.58
N LYS A 156 6.88 19.10 -10.86
CA LYS A 156 8.19 19.66 -11.22
C LYS A 156 9.10 18.69 -11.95
N ALA A 157 8.74 17.40 -11.98
CA ALA A 157 9.45 16.33 -12.66
C ALA A 157 8.90 16.17 -14.09
#